data_AF-A0A291PD82-F1
#
_entry.id   AF-A0A291PD82-F1
#
_cell.length_a   1.000
_cell.length_b   1.000
_cell.length_c   1.000
_cell.angle_alpha   90.00
_cell.angle_beta   90.00
_cell.angle_gamma   90.00
#
_symmetry.space_group_name_H-M   'P 1'
#
loop_
_entity.id
_entity.type
_entity.pdbx_description
1 polymer ?
#
loop_
_entity_poly.entity_id
_entity_poly.type
_entity_poly.pdbx_seq_one_letter_code
_entity_poly.pdbx_strand_id
1 'polypeptide(L)'
;MADFRFKRSGTFLLTCLHMDDVGAPLDLDGATVSAELRDTQNDLVASLEVTPVTDQVGTYVLSYDGDTSGWPLGLLRTDVKAVLADGTISHTDTVTIVVVDRVTQ
;
A
#
# COMPACT_ATOMS: atom_id res chain seq x y z
N MET A 1 15.76 -0.27 -4.56
CA MET A 1 14.52 -0.91 -5.07
C MET A 1 14.28 -2.14 -4.22
N ALA A 2 13.39 -2.05 -3.23
CA ALA A 2 13.15 -3.13 -2.27
C ALA A 2 12.08 -4.07 -2.82
N ASP A 3 12.42 -5.34 -3.07
CA ASP A 3 11.45 -6.37 -3.44
C ASP A 3 10.74 -6.88 -2.18
N PHE A 4 9.48 -6.47 -1.98
CA PHE A 4 8.68 -6.99 -0.87
C PHE A 4 8.01 -8.29 -1.29
N ARG A 5 8.27 -9.40 -0.59
CA ARG A 5 7.71 -10.71 -0.93
C ARG A 5 6.55 -11.04 0.00
N PHE A 6 5.37 -11.24 -0.59
CA PHE A 6 4.15 -11.59 0.14
C PHE A 6 3.66 -12.98 -0.27
N LYS A 7 3.28 -13.81 0.70
CA LYS A 7 2.65 -15.11 0.45
C LYS A 7 1.14 -14.93 0.35
N ARG A 8 0.53 -15.39 -0.74
CA ARG A 8 -0.94 -15.33 -0.93
C ARG A 8 -1.70 -16.16 0.11
N SER A 9 -3.01 -15.90 0.24
CA SER A 9 -3.95 -16.59 1.13
C SER A 9 -3.83 -16.17 2.61
N GLY A 10 -3.82 -14.85 2.83
CA GLY A 10 -3.89 -14.26 4.16
C GLY A 10 -4.18 -12.77 4.10
N THR A 11 -4.30 -12.14 5.27
CA THR A 11 -4.42 -10.69 5.42
C THR A 11 -3.13 -10.02 4.94
N PHE A 12 -3.25 -9.06 4.01
CA PHE A 12 -2.12 -8.24 3.60
C PHE A 12 -2.04 -7.03 4.53
N LEU A 13 -0.87 -6.81 5.13
CA LEU A 13 -0.57 -5.67 5.99
C LEU A 13 0.79 -5.11 5.59
N LEU A 14 0.83 -3.85 5.17
CA LEU A 14 2.07 -3.15 4.83
C LEU A 14 2.09 -1.80 5.54
N THR A 15 2.98 -1.67 6.51
CA THR A 15 3.23 -0.40 7.20
C THR A 15 4.19 0.44 6.36
N CYS A 16 3.76 1.63 5.99
CA CYS A 16 4.51 2.60 5.23
C CYS A 16 4.59 3.91 6.01
N LEU A 17 5.62 4.70 5.71
CA LEU A 17 5.81 6.03 6.29
C LEU A 17 5.86 7.04 5.15
N HIS A 18 4.92 7.99 5.17
CA HIS A 18 4.85 9.12 4.26
C HIS A 18 5.84 10.18 4.72
N MET A 19 6.91 10.37 3.95
CA MET A 19 7.88 11.44 4.17
C MET A 19 7.72 12.48 3.08
N ASP A 20 7.95 13.75 3.42
CA ASP A 20 8.11 14.82 2.43
C ASP A 20 9.46 14.71 1.70
N ASP A 21 9.68 15.58 0.71
CA ASP A 21 10.93 15.65 -0.09
C ASP A 21 12.17 15.98 0.77
N VAL A 22 11.97 16.42 2.02
CA VAL A 22 13.02 16.76 2.99
C VAL A 22 13.24 15.61 3.99
N GLY A 23 12.44 14.54 3.92
CA GLY A 23 12.53 13.38 4.81
C GLY A 23 11.77 13.55 6.15
N ALA A 24 10.94 14.59 6.29
CA ALA A 24 10.10 14.77 7.46
C ALA A 24 8.79 13.98 7.33
N PRO A 25 8.32 13.32 8.39
CA PRO A 25 7.02 12.67 8.38
C PRO A 25 5.92 13.71 8.13
N LEU A 26 5.12 13.47 7.09
CA LEU A 26 4.01 14.37 6.76
C LEU A 26 2.82 14.05 7.66
N ASP A 27 2.19 15.09 8.20
CA ASP A 27 0.96 14.88 8.96
C ASP A 27 -0.18 14.47 8.02
N LEU A 28 -0.78 13.32 8.33
CA LEU A 28 -1.89 12.73 7.59
C LEU A 28 -3.21 12.89 8.36
N ASP A 29 -3.23 13.69 9.43
CA ASP A 29 -4.46 13.93 10.18
C ASP A 29 -5.54 14.58 9.29
N GLY A 30 -6.70 13.92 9.19
CA GLY A 30 -7.77 14.30 8.26
C GLY A 30 -7.49 14.07 6.77
N ALA A 31 -6.34 13.48 6.39
CA ALA A 31 -6.05 13.16 5.01
C ALA A 31 -6.83 11.91 4.54
N THR A 32 -7.36 11.97 3.32
CA THR A 32 -7.96 10.80 2.67
C THR A 32 -6.88 10.07 1.89
N VAL A 33 -6.49 8.90 2.37
CA VAL A 33 -5.46 8.08 1.73
C VAL A 33 -6.10 6.87 1.07
N SER A 34 -5.71 6.58 -0.16
CA SER A 34 -6.22 5.47 -0.95
C SER A 34 -5.07 4.79 -1.69
N ALA A 35 -5.13 3.47 -1.82
CA ALA A 35 -4.13 2.70 -2.52
C ALA A 35 -4.78 1.64 -3.40
N GLU A 36 -4.26 1.47 -4.61
CA GLU A 36 -4.71 0.46 -5.56
C GLU A 36 -3.57 -0.49 -5.85
N LEU A 37 -3.88 -1.77 -5.88
CA LEU A 37 -2.98 -2.82 -6.29
C LEU A 37 -3.25 -3.16 -7.74
N ARG A 38 -2.21 -3.03 -8.58
CA ARG A 38 -2.28 -3.30 -10.01
C ARG A 38 -1.23 -4.32 -10.42
N ASP A 39 -1.50 -5.06 -11.47
CA ASP A 39 -0.55 -6.01 -12.02
C ASP A 39 0.44 -5.37 -13.01
N THR A 40 1.28 -6.18 -13.65
CA THR A 40 2.21 -5.73 -14.69
C THR A 40 1.54 -5.26 -15.98
N GLN A 41 0.29 -5.65 -16.24
CA GLN A 41 -0.54 -5.20 -17.35
C GLN A 41 -1.37 -3.96 -17.02
N ASN A 42 -1.24 -3.43 -15.78
CA ASN A 42 -1.98 -2.29 -15.25
C ASN A 42 -3.46 -2.59 -14.93
N ASP A 43 -3.81 -3.87 -14.82
CA ASP A 43 -5.14 -4.32 -14.40
C ASP A 43 -5.31 -4.12 -12.89
N LEU A 44 -6.48 -3.61 -12.46
CA LEU A 44 -6.80 -3.43 -11.06
C LEU A 44 -7.04 -4.80 -10.41
N VAL A 45 -6.14 -5.18 -9.50
CA VAL A 45 -6.21 -6.44 -8.74
C VAL A 45 -7.08 -6.26 -7.51
N ALA A 46 -6.83 -5.20 -6.73
CA ALA A 46 -7.53 -4.93 -5.49
C ALA A 46 -7.39 -3.47 -5.06
N SER A 47 -8.42 -2.92 -4.41
CA SER A 47 -8.31 -1.69 -3.63
C SER A 47 -7.83 -2.01 -2.22
N LEU A 48 -6.75 -1.38 -1.78
CA LEU A 48 -6.22 -1.51 -0.42
C LEU A 48 -6.87 -0.45 0.47
N GLU A 49 -7.19 -0.85 1.69
CA GLU A 49 -7.62 0.08 2.73
C GLU A 49 -6.38 0.71 3.37
N VAL A 50 -6.44 2.03 3.63
CA VAL A 50 -5.32 2.75 4.22
C VAL A 50 -5.75 3.31 5.55
N THR A 51 -5.18 2.76 6.62
CA THR A 51 -5.46 3.21 7.99
C THR A 51 -4.26 3.99 8.52
N PRO A 52 -4.38 5.32 8.74
CA PRO A 52 -3.32 6.10 9.37
C PRO A 52 -3.12 5.66 10.82
N VAL A 53 -1.87 5.67 11.29
CA VAL A 53 -1.53 5.33 12.68
C VAL A 53 -1.55 6.62 13.50
N THR A 54 -2.53 6.76 14.38
CA THR A 54 -2.74 7.98 15.18
C THR A 54 -1.58 8.33 16.12
N ASP A 55 -0.73 7.35 16.47
CA ASP A 55 0.40 7.53 17.40
C ASP A 55 1.73 7.78 16.67
N GLN A 56 1.75 7.76 15.33
CA GLN A 56 2.94 7.98 14.52
C GLN A 56 2.64 8.88 13.33
N VAL A 57 3.08 10.14 13.41
CA VAL A 57 2.95 11.11 12.32
C VAL A 57 3.55 10.55 11.03
N GLY A 58 2.79 10.60 9.94
CA GLY A 58 3.19 10.08 8.63
C GLY A 58 3.13 8.56 8.48
N THR A 59 2.90 7.79 9.53
CA THR A 59 2.78 6.33 9.40
C THR A 59 1.35 5.93 9.01
N TYR A 60 1.23 5.08 8.01
CA TYR A 60 -0.03 4.48 7.61
C TYR A 60 0.15 2.99 7.32
N VAL A 61 -0.92 2.22 7.53
CA VAL A 61 -0.95 0.79 7.27
C VAL A 61 -1.89 0.55 6.09
N LEU A 62 -1.36 -0.08 5.06
CA LEU A 62 -2.13 -0.63 3.95
C LEU A 62 -2.62 -2.01 4.37
N SER A 63 -3.93 -2.19 4.47
CA SER A 63 -4.57 -3.46 4.79
C SER A 63 -5.45 -3.95 3.64
N TYR A 64 -5.52 -5.26 3.48
CA TYR A 64 -6.53 -5.92 2.66
C TYR A 64 -7.12 -7.08 3.45
N ASP A 65 -8.37 -6.89 3.90
CA ASP A 65 -9.15 -7.89 4.63
C ASP A 65 -9.88 -8.89 3.70
N GLY A 66 -9.79 -8.69 2.38
CA GLY A 66 -10.32 -9.63 1.41
C GLY A 66 -9.45 -10.89 1.24
N ASP A 67 -9.97 -11.87 0.50
CA ASP A 67 -9.21 -13.05 0.15
C ASP A 67 -8.17 -12.73 -0.94
N THR A 68 -6.89 -12.80 -0.57
CA THR A 68 -5.75 -12.64 -1.50
C THR A 68 -5.50 -13.86 -2.38
N SER A 69 -6.32 -14.91 -2.28
CA SER A 69 -6.24 -16.11 -3.13
C SER A 69 -6.41 -15.81 -4.62
N GLY A 70 -7.18 -14.78 -4.96
CA GLY A 70 -7.41 -14.31 -6.33
C GLY A 70 -6.28 -13.47 -6.92
N TRP A 71 -5.26 -13.11 -6.14
CA TRP A 71 -4.16 -12.28 -6.63
C TRP A 71 -3.27 -13.11 -7.58
N PRO A 72 -2.90 -12.55 -8.75
CA PRO A 72 -2.03 -13.25 -9.67
C PRO A 72 -0.64 -13.42 -9.02
N LEU A 73 -0.07 -14.60 -9.22
CA LEU A 73 1.29 -14.88 -8.79
C LEU A 73 2.26 -14.09 -9.66
N GLY A 74 3.17 -13.34 -9.04
CA GLY A 74 4.13 -12.51 -9.77
C GLY A 74 4.32 -11.14 -9.15
N LEU A 75 4.62 -10.16 -10.00
CA LEU A 75 4.91 -8.78 -9.62
C LEU A 75 3.62 -7.96 -9.64
N LEU A 76 3.25 -7.44 -8.49
CA LEU A 76 2.22 -6.43 -8.32
C LEU A 76 2.85 -5.08 -8.00
N ARG A 77 2.17 -4.02 -8.35
CA ARG A 77 2.58 -2.64 -8.12
C ARG A 77 1.46 -1.91 -7.38
N THR A 78 1.86 -1.10 -6.43
CA THR A 78 0.93 -0.22 -5.73
C THR A 78 1.58 1.10 -5.47
N ASP A 79 0.81 2.16 -5.63
CA ASP A 79 1.15 3.50 -5.18
C ASP A 79 0.05 3.98 -4.22
N VAL A 80 0.41 4.92 -3.37
CA VAL A 80 -0.48 5.48 -2.38
C VAL A 80 -0.76 6.92 -2.76
N LYS A 81 -2.04 7.21 -2.95
CA LYS A 81 -2.53 8.57 -3.17
C LYS A 81 -3.03 9.12 -1.85
N ALA A 82 -2.34 10.11 -1.32
CA ALA A 82 -2.74 10.88 -0.15
C ALA A 82 -3.35 12.20 -0.60
N VAL A 83 -4.60 12.47 -0.20
CA VAL A 83 -5.24 13.77 -0.37
C VAL A 83 -5.26 14.43 1.00
N LEU A 84 -4.42 15.45 1.17
CA LEU A 84 -4.27 16.20 2.41
C LEU A 84 -5.50 17.07 2.67
N ALA A 85 -5.66 17.50 3.92
CA ALA A 85 -6.81 18.32 4.36
C ALA A 85 -6.88 19.70 3.67
N ASP A 86 -5.76 20.20 3.17
CA ASP A 86 -5.66 21.43 2.38
C ASP A 86 -6.08 21.24 0.91
N GLY A 87 -6.40 20.01 0.50
CA GLY A 87 -6.73 19.63 -0.88
C GLY A 87 -5.51 19.27 -1.73
N THR A 88 -4.30 19.28 -1.17
CA THR A 88 -3.08 18.89 -1.87
C THR A 88 -3.08 17.38 -2.11
N ILE A 89 -2.93 16.98 -3.38
CA ILE A 89 -2.83 15.58 -3.78
C ILE A 89 -1.35 15.22 -3.88
N SER A 90 -0.91 14.30 -3.02
CA SER A 90 0.43 13.72 -3.04
C SER A 90 0.37 12.25 -3.45
N HIS A 91 1.31 11.83 -4.30
CA HIS A 91 1.48 10.44 -4.70
C HIS A 91 2.80 9.93 -4.13
N THR A 92 2.78 8.76 -3.50
CA THR A 92 4.01 8.13 -3.00
C THR A 92 4.75 7.41 -4.12
N ASP A 93 5.99 7.02 -3.84
CA ASP A 93 6.72 6.08 -4.68
C ASP A 93 5.93 4.79 -4.94
N THR A 94 6.10 4.27 -6.16
CA THR A 94 5.52 2.98 -6.54
C THR A 94 6.27 1.84 -5.86
N VAL A 95 5.56 1.12 -5.00
CA VAL A 95 6.05 -0.09 -4.33
C VAL A 95 5.76 -1.30 -5.19
N THR A 96 6.74 -2.18 -5.34
CA THR A 96 6.57 -3.46 -6.04
C THR A 96 6.48 -4.61 -5.03
N ILE A 97 5.39 -5.36 -5.10
CA ILE A 97 5.08 -6.49 -4.21
C ILE A 97 5.14 -7.77 -5.05
N VAL A 98 6.02 -8.70 -4.68
CA VAL A 98 6.11 -10.02 -5.31
C VAL A 98 5.21 -10.99 -4.56
N VAL A 99 4.10 -11.38 -5.18
CA VAL A 99 3.18 -12.38 -4.66
C VAL A 99 3.66 -13.78 -5.04
N VAL A 100 3.92 -14.60 -4.02
CA VAL A 100 4.38 -15.98 -4.17
C VAL A 100 3.34 -16.96 -3.62
N ASP A 101 3.31 -18.17 -4.19
CA ASP A 101 2.39 -19.21 -3.76
C ASP A 101 2.74 -19.73 -2.36
N ARG A 102 1.72 -20.21 -1.64
CA ARG A 102 1.91 -20.88 -0.35
C ARG A 102 2.46 -22.28 -0.61
N VAL A 103 3.56 -22.62 0.05
CA VAL A 103 4.15 -23.98 -0.02
C VAL A 103 3.53 -24.92 1.03
N THR A 104 2.95 -24.37 2.10
CA THR A 104 2.27 -25.13 3.15
C THR A 104 0.75 -25.05 2.98
N GLN A 105 0.10 -26.22 2.96
CA GLN A 105 -1.36 -26.37 2.86
C GLN A 105 -2.03 -26.45 4.22
#